data_AF-A0A814DAJ8-F1
#
_entry.id   AF-A0A814DAJ8-F1
#
_cell.length_a   1.000
_cell.length_b   1.000
_cell.length_c   1.000
_cell.angle_alpha   90.00
_cell.angle_beta   90.00
_cell.angle_gamma   90.00
#
_symmetry.space_group_name_H-M   'P 1'
#
loop_
_entity.id
_entity.type
_entity.pdbx_description
1 polymer ?
#
loop_
_entity_poly.entity_id
_entity_poly.type
_entity_poly.pdbx_seq_one_letter_code
_entity_poly.pdbx_strand_id
1 'polypeptide(L)'
;MFNKDQSTSIDRTLITSSNVATRKRSTPRMIIITLIILLLFYAVVEIHGLLFMEILQHGPDYFVCFYQPGAYTTFMGYHALVVNGFIPPLLMVIFELWTVKNTRRRIPISHEMNRKHVDIGRPYHIQSKDKQFIRILLVDIIAFVIFKFPVTILVIYQQITQNSQISYFWHFIDSTIGFYTNVLVSKTFRTEFSFFVDHNVHWYCLKTTMVP
;
A
#
# COMPACT_ATOMS: atom_id res chain seq x y z
N MET A 1 -3.95 6.36 -5.93
CA MET A 1 -4.48 5.00 -5.65
C MET A 1 -3.86 4.51 -4.35
N PHE A 2 -4.58 4.58 -3.24
CA PHE A 2 -4.03 4.17 -1.95
C PHE A 2 -4.05 2.65 -1.85
N ASN A 3 -2.88 2.05 -1.62
CA ASN A 3 -2.77 0.60 -1.54
C ASN A 3 -3.57 0.08 -0.33
N LYS A 4 -4.37 -0.96 -0.57
CA LYS A 4 -5.13 -1.74 0.44
C LYS A 4 -4.24 -2.18 1.63
N ASP A 5 -2.93 -2.17 1.42
CA ASP A 5 -1.89 -2.59 2.35
C ASP A 5 -1.70 -1.60 3.52
N GLN A 6 -1.93 -0.30 3.32
CA GLN A 6 -1.81 0.67 4.42
C GLN A 6 -2.94 0.51 5.44
N SER A 7 -4.18 0.35 4.97
CA SER A 7 -5.34 0.11 5.84
C SER A 7 -5.17 -1.17 6.68
N THR A 8 -4.65 -2.24 6.06
CA THR A 8 -4.39 -3.50 6.76
C THR A 8 -3.24 -3.40 7.78
N SER A 9 -2.27 -2.50 7.59
CA SER A 9 -1.20 -2.27 8.57
C SER A 9 -1.72 -1.61 9.86
N ILE A 10 -2.67 -0.67 9.74
CA ILE A 10 -3.30 0.03 10.87
C ILE A 10 -4.13 -0.97 11.71
N ASP A 11 -4.96 -1.78 11.05
CA ASP A 11 -5.74 -2.82 11.71
C ASP A 11 -4.88 -3.79 12.50
N ARG A 12 -3.78 -4.24 11.89
CA ARG A 12 -2.84 -5.16 12.54
C ARG A 12 -2.15 -4.50 13.75
N THR A 13 -1.80 -3.23 13.66
CA THR A 13 -1.21 -2.47 14.78
C THR A 13 -2.19 -2.35 15.94
N LEU A 14 -3.48 -2.14 15.65
CA LEU A 14 -4.53 -2.04 16.67
C LEU A 14 -4.84 -3.41 17.31
N ILE A 15 -4.86 -4.50 16.54
CA ILE A 15 -5.04 -5.86 17.06
C ILE A 15 -3.86 -6.29 17.94
N THR A 16 -2.64 -5.87 17.60
CA THR A 16 -1.43 -6.15 18.36
C THR A 16 -1.21 -5.22 19.56
N SER A 17 -2.05 -4.21 19.77
CA SER A 17 -2.00 -3.35 20.96
C SER A 17 -2.14 -4.13 22.26
N SER A 18 -1.33 -3.77 23.27
CA SER A 18 -1.39 -4.36 24.62
C SER A 18 -2.62 -3.93 25.40
N ASN A 19 -3.23 -2.81 25.03
CA ASN A 19 -4.41 -2.29 25.69
C ASN A 19 -5.69 -2.92 25.11
N VAL A 20 -6.45 -3.62 25.95
CA VAL A 20 -7.72 -4.26 25.59
C VAL A 20 -8.74 -3.23 25.08
N ALA A 21 -8.76 -2.02 25.62
CA ALA A 21 -9.65 -0.95 25.17
C ALA A 21 -9.30 -0.49 23.75
N THR A 22 -8.00 -0.36 23.43
CA THR A 22 -7.54 -0.03 22.07
C THR A 22 -7.88 -1.15 21.08
N ARG A 23 -7.73 -2.42 21.50
CA ARG A 23 -8.09 -3.56 20.67
C ARG A 23 -9.59 -3.59 20.36
N LYS A 24 -10.45 -3.29 21.34
CA LYS A 24 -11.90 -3.14 21.14
C LYS A 24 -12.26 -1.94 20.27
N ARG A 25 -11.43 -0.88 20.27
CA ARG A 25 -11.66 0.33 19.48
C ARG A 25 -11.29 0.18 18.00
N SER A 26 -10.55 -0.87 17.63
CA SER A 26 -10.35 -1.32 16.24
C SER A 26 -11.65 -1.84 15.64
N THR A 27 -12.63 -0.95 15.52
CA THR A 27 -13.92 -1.28 14.92
C THR A 27 -13.80 -1.09 13.42
N PRO A 28 -14.48 -1.92 12.60
CA PRO A 28 -14.53 -1.73 11.16
C PRO A 28 -15.01 -0.32 10.77
N ARG A 29 -15.77 0.33 11.65
CA ARG A 29 -16.20 1.73 11.50
C ARG A 29 -15.02 2.72 11.43
N MET A 30 -13.97 2.54 12.24
CA MET A 30 -12.80 3.43 12.20
C MET A 30 -12.06 3.33 10.86
N ILE A 31 -11.89 2.11 10.33
CA ILE A 31 -11.28 1.88 9.01
C ILE A 31 -12.08 2.60 7.94
N ILE A 32 -13.41 2.44 7.95
CA ILE A 32 -14.30 3.07 6.98
C ILE A 32 -14.19 4.60 7.07
N ILE A 33 -14.20 5.17 8.29
CA ILE A 33 -14.05 6.61 8.49
C ILE A 33 -12.70 7.10 7.96
N THR A 34 -11.60 6.42 8.30
CA THR A 34 -10.26 6.76 7.78
C THR A 34 -10.21 6.69 6.26
N LEU A 35 -10.82 5.66 5.67
CA LEU A 35 -10.89 5.50 4.22
C LEU A 35 -11.71 6.63 3.56
N ILE A 36 -12.83 7.04 4.15
CA ILE A 36 -13.65 8.16 3.67
C ILE A 36 -12.87 9.47 3.75
N ILE A 37 -12.25 9.78 4.90
CA ILE A 37 -11.45 11.00 5.07
C ILE A 37 -10.34 11.07 4.03
N LEU A 38 -9.65 9.95 3.82
CA LEU A 38 -8.58 9.84 2.85
C LEU A 38 -9.10 10.02 1.42
N LEU A 39 -10.21 9.38 1.08
CA LEU A 39 -10.85 9.51 -0.24
C LEU A 39 -11.25 10.96 -0.51
N LEU A 40 -11.84 11.64 0.47
CA LEU A 40 -12.20 13.05 0.37
C LEU A 40 -10.96 13.94 0.20
N PHE A 41 -9.90 13.70 0.98
CA PHE A 41 -8.64 14.41 0.83
C PHE A 41 -8.07 14.28 -0.58
N TYR A 42 -7.99 13.06 -1.11
CA TYR A 42 -7.53 12.83 -2.48
C TYR A 42 -8.45 13.47 -3.51
N ALA A 43 -9.78 13.38 -3.34
CA ALA A 43 -10.72 14.01 -4.26
C ALA A 43 -10.52 15.53 -4.33
N VAL A 44 -10.31 16.20 -3.19
CA VAL A 44 -10.02 17.64 -3.14
C VAL A 44 -8.72 17.97 -3.88
N VAL A 45 -7.66 17.20 -3.65
CA VAL A 45 -6.37 17.38 -4.34
C VAL A 45 -6.49 17.19 -5.85
N GLU A 46 -7.21 16.16 -6.30
CA GLU A 46 -7.42 15.88 -7.73
C GLU A 46 -8.30 16.93 -8.40
N ILE A 47 -9.37 17.40 -7.73
CA ILE A 47 -10.21 18.51 -8.21
C ILE A 47 -9.36 19.77 -8.37
N HIS A 48 -8.49 20.07 -7.41
CA HIS A 48 -7.56 21.17 -7.52
C HIS A 48 -6.63 20.98 -8.74
N GLY A 49 -6.08 19.78 -8.93
CA GLY A 49 -5.36 19.38 -10.13
C GLY A 49 -6.10 19.72 -11.43
N LEU A 50 -7.37 19.33 -11.52
CA LEU A 50 -8.24 19.54 -12.69
C LEU A 50 -8.47 21.03 -12.99
N LEU A 51 -8.63 21.87 -11.98
CA LEU A 51 -8.88 23.30 -12.16
C LEU A 51 -7.70 24.06 -12.77
N PHE A 52 -6.48 23.55 -12.61
CA PHE A 52 -5.24 24.16 -13.10
C PHE A 52 -4.62 23.41 -14.29
N MET A 53 -5.40 22.56 -14.96
CA MET A 53 -5.00 21.96 -16.23
C MET A 53 -5.38 22.87 -17.40
N GLU A 54 -4.45 23.02 -18.34
CA GLU A 54 -4.61 23.79 -19.56
C GLU A 54 -4.32 22.89 -20.76
N ILE A 55 -5.05 23.11 -21.86
CA ILE A 55 -4.82 22.40 -23.11
C ILE A 55 -3.78 23.19 -23.90
N LEU A 56 -2.56 22.65 -23.96
CA LEU A 56 -1.45 23.25 -24.70
C LEU A 56 -1.36 22.64 -26.10
N GLN A 57 -1.26 23.50 -27.11
CA GLN A 57 -1.03 23.10 -28.50
C GLN A 57 0.49 23.05 -28.75
N HIS A 58 1.06 21.85 -28.95
CA HIS A 58 2.49 21.67 -29.23
C HIS A 58 2.79 21.60 -30.74
N GLY A 59 1.76 21.45 -31.58
CA GLY A 59 1.84 21.40 -33.03
C GLY A 59 0.46 21.63 -33.67
N PRO A 60 0.36 21.69 -35.01
CA PRO A 60 -0.88 22.06 -35.70
C PRO A 60 -2.08 21.17 -35.31
N ASP A 61 -1.84 19.86 -35.09
CA ASP A 61 -2.89 18.90 -34.74
C ASP A 61 -2.59 18.11 -33.45
N TYR A 62 -1.71 18.65 -32.59
CA TYR A 62 -1.29 17.96 -31.36
C TYR A 62 -1.55 18.81 -30.12
N PHE A 63 -2.56 18.37 -29.37
CA PHE A 63 -2.97 18.97 -28.10
C PHE A 63 -2.58 18.06 -26.95
N VAL A 64 -1.96 18.64 -25.93
CA VAL A 64 -1.60 17.94 -24.70
C VAL A 64 -2.29 18.65 -23.54
N CYS A 65 -2.96 17.87 -22.69
CA CYS A 65 -3.44 18.37 -21.42
C CYS A 65 -2.26 18.41 -20.45
N PHE A 66 -1.87 19.60 -20.02
CA PHE A 66 -0.74 19.79 -19.11
C PHE A 66 -1.14 20.74 -17.99
N TYR A 67 -0.50 20.60 -16.83
CA TYR A 67 -0.68 21.57 -15.76
C TYR A 67 -0.14 22.93 -16.17
N GLN A 68 -0.80 24.01 -15.75
CA GLN A 68 -0.35 25.36 -16.05
C GLN A 68 1.13 25.54 -15.68
N PRO A 69 2.02 25.87 -16.64
CA PRO A 69 3.45 25.97 -16.39
C PRO A 69 3.75 27.07 -15.37
N GLY A 70 4.76 26.83 -14.52
CA GLY A 70 5.24 27.80 -13.53
C GLY A 70 5.13 27.31 -12.09
N ALA A 71 4.74 28.20 -11.18
CA ALA A 71 4.70 27.91 -9.74
C ALA A 71 3.80 26.72 -9.39
N TYR A 72 2.69 26.54 -10.13
CA TYR A 72 1.74 25.47 -9.89
C TYR A 72 2.32 24.08 -10.19
N THR A 73 2.94 23.89 -11.36
CA THR A 73 3.64 22.63 -11.69
C THR A 73 4.70 22.25 -10.65
N THR A 74 5.44 23.25 -10.17
CA THR A 74 6.46 23.07 -9.12
C THR A 74 5.81 22.64 -7.79
N PHE A 75 4.72 23.30 -7.39
CA PHE A 75 3.95 22.95 -6.20
C PHE A 75 3.42 21.52 -6.27
N MET A 76 2.81 21.13 -7.39
CA MET A 76 2.30 19.77 -7.60
C MET A 76 3.42 18.72 -7.59
N GLY A 77 4.59 19.04 -8.13
CA GLY A 77 5.78 18.19 -8.05
C GLY A 77 6.24 17.93 -6.61
N TYR A 78 6.35 18.99 -5.79
CA TYR A 78 6.68 18.85 -4.37
C TYR A 78 5.59 18.12 -3.58
N HIS A 79 4.33 18.42 -3.86
CA HIS A 79 3.20 17.72 -3.25
C HIS A 79 3.28 16.22 -3.56
N ALA A 80 3.51 15.84 -4.82
CA ALA A 80 3.68 14.44 -5.21
C ALA A 80 4.88 13.78 -4.51
N LEU A 81 6.02 14.48 -4.39
CA LEU A 81 7.18 13.98 -3.66
C LEU A 81 6.87 13.70 -2.19
N VAL A 82 6.24 14.65 -1.51
CA VAL A 82 5.96 14.53 -0.08
C VAL A 82 4.89 13.46 0.16
N VAL A 83 3.77 13.53 -0.56
CA VAL A 83 2.60 12.69 -0.32
C VAL A 83 2.76 11.29 -0.90
N ASN A 84 3.39 11.13 -2.06
CA ASN A 84 3.60 9.81 -2.67
C ASN A 84 4.98 9.23 -2.36
N GLY A 85 6.00 10.06 -2.12
CA GLY A 85 7.37 9.61 -1.89
C GLY A 85 7.72 9.41 -0.41
N PHE A 86 7.52 10.43 0.44
CA PHE A 86 8.04 10.43 1.81
C PHE A 86 7.04 9.98 2.88
N ILE A 87 5.80 10.47 2.84
CA ILE A 87 4.80 10.15 3.86
C ILE A 87 4.51 8.64 3.94
N PRO A 88 4.28 7.92 2.82
CA PRO A 88 3.97 6.49 2.87
C PRO A 88 5.05 5.63 3.55
N PRO A 89 6.34 5.67 3.17
CA PRO A 89 7.35 4.84 3.81
C PRO A 89 7.60 5.29 5.25
N LEU A 90 7.50 6.59 5.57
CA LEU A 90 7.65 7.08 6.93
C LEU A 90 6.54 6.54 7.84
N LEU A 91 5.28 6.57 7.39
CA LEU A 91 4.17 5.95 8.11
C LEU A 91 4.34 4.43 8.24
N MET A 92 4.76 3.74 7.18
CA MET A 92 5.02 2.29 7.23
C MET A 92 6.10 1.95 8.27
N VAL A 93 7.21 2.68 8.31
CA VAL A 93 8.28 2.50 9.29
C VAL A 93 7.77 2.77 10.71
N ILE A 94 7.01 3.84 10.93
CA ILE A 94 6.42 4.14 12.24
C ILE A 94 5.51 2.99 12.69
N PHE A 95 4.63 2.50 11.82
CA PHE A 95 3.73 1.38 12.14
C PHE A 95 4.49 0.08 12.37
N GLU A 96 5.58 -0.18 11.63
CA GLU A 96 6.45 -1.33 11.84
C GLU A 96 7.10 -1.29 13.21
N LEU A 97 7.77 -0.18 13.55
CA LEU A 97 8.42 0.00 14.84
C LEU A 97 7.42 -0.12 15.99
N TRP A 98 6.22 0.42 15.82
CA TRP A 98 5.17 0.33 16.82
C TRP A 98 4.67 -1.11 16.98
N THR A 99 4.52 -1.84 15.88
CA THR A 99 4.16 -3.27 15.87
C THR A 99 5.23 -4.10 16.58
N VAL A 100 6.52 -3.93 16.24
CA VAL A 100 7.63 -4.65 16.87
C VAL A 100 7.70 -4.37 18.37
N LYS A 101 7.54 -3.10 18.79
CA LYS A 101 7.52 -2.71 20.20
C LYS A 101 6.36 -3.38 20.95
N ASN A 102 5.18 -3.46 20.34
CA ASN A 102 4.02 -4.11 20.91
C ASN A 102 4.18 -5.63 21.00
N THR A 103 4.75 -6.28 19.98
CA THR A 103 5.02 -7.72 19.99
C THR A 103 6.08 -8.11 21.02
N ARG A 104 7.15 -7.31 21.18
CA ARG A 104 8.19 -7.57 22.21
C ARG A 104 7.63 -7.52 23.63
N ARG A 105 6.73 -6.57 23.92
CA ARG A 105 6.09 -6.44 25.25
C ARG A 105 5.17 -7.61 25.61
N ARG A 106 4.68 -8.36 24.61
CA ARG A 106 3.79 -9.51 24.82
C ARG A 106 4.52 -10.81 25.06
N ILE A 107 5.85 -10.88 24.94
CA ILE A 107 6.61 -12.08 25.31
C ILE A 107 6.53 -12.14 26.84
N PRO A 108 5.69 -13.03 27.42
CA PRO A 108 5.62 -13.12 28.86
C PRO A 108 6.99 -13.59 29.32
N ILE A 109 7.56 -12.88 30.29
CA ILE A 109 8.73 -13.32 31.04
C ILE A 109 8.26 -14.53 31.86
N SER A 110 8.05 -15.66 31.18
CA SER A 110 7.62 -16.93 31.76
C SER A 110 8.84 -17.73 32.23
N HIS A 111 9.97 -17.06 32.44
CA HIS A 111 11.23 -17.73 32.72
C HIS A 111 11.47 -17.98 34.21
N GLU A 112 10.65 -17.45 35.10
CA GLU A 112 10.82 -17.68 36.54
C GLU A 112 9.47 -17.70 37.23
N MET A 113 8.89 -18.90 37.36
CA MET A 113 8.57 -19.48 38.67
C MET A 113 7.66 -20.68 38.52
N ASN A 114 8.22 -21.83 38.88
CA ASN A 114 7.56 -22.91 39.60
C ASN A 114 6.36 -23.64 38.96
N ARG A 115 6.70 -24.85 38.50
CA ARG A 115 6.15 -26.12 38.96
C ARG A 115 4.65 -26.38 38.74
N LYS A 116 4.44 -27.40 37.90
CA LYS A 116 3.42 -28.45 38.04
C LYS A 116 2.01 -27.92 38.27
N HIS A 117 1.32 -27.48 37.22
CA HIS A 117 -0.08 -27.85 37.06
C HIS A 117 -0.56 -27.57 35.62
N VAL A 118 -0.83 -28.68 34.94
CA VAL A 118 -1.87 -28.91 33.91
C VAL A 118 -1.80 -28.10 32.62
N ASP A 119 -1.36 -28.82 31.59
CA ASP A 119 -1.70 -28.65 30.19
C ASP A 119 -3.16 -28.22 29.96
N ILE A 120 -3.39 -26.93 29.64
CA ILE A 120 -4.41 -26.53 28.66
C ILE A 120 -3.85 -25.40 27.79
N GLY A 121 -3.15 -25.81 26.72
CA GLY A 121 -3.49 -25.37 25.37
C GLY A 121 -3.17 -23.94 24.93
N ARG A 122 -1.99 -23.80 24.30
CA ARG A 122 -1.70 -22.97 23.09
C ARG A 122 -1.69 -21.43 23.20
N PRO A 123 -0.66 -20.82 23.82
CA PRO A 123 -0.21 -19.47 23.46
C PRO A 123 0.73 -19.43 22.23
N TYR A 124 1.34 -20.56 21.84
CA TYR A 124 2.46 -20.58 20.86
C TYR A 124 2.05 -20.23 19.42
N HIS A 125 0.80 -20.48 19.02
CA HIS A 125 0.36 -20.30 17.62
C HIS A 125 0.15 -18.83 17.21
N ILE A 126 -0.03 -17.91 18.17
CA ILE A 126 -0.25 -16.48 17.85
C ILE A 126 1.06 -15.82 17.41
N GLN A 127 2.20 -16.22 17.97
CA GLN A 127 3.49 -15.57 17.74
C GLN A 127 4.06 -15.81 16.32
N SER A 128 3.77 -16.96 15.70
CA SER A 128 4.27 -17.27 14.34
C SER A 128 3.60 -16.40 13.27
N LYS A 129 2.31 -16.11 13.42
CA LYS A 129 1.55 -15.22 12.51
C LYS A 129 2.06 -13.79 12.60
N ASP A 130 2.31 -13.27 13.80
CA ASP A 130 2.84 -11.92 14.00
C ASP A 130 4.21 -11.74 13.32
N LYS A 131 5.11 -12.73 13.44
CA LYS A 131 6.40 -12.72 12.74
C LYS A 131 6.24 -12.72 11.21
N GLN A 132 5.27 -13.47 10.69
CA GLN A 132 4.99 -13.47 9.25
C GLN A 132 4.51 -12.09 8.78
N PHE A 133 3.68 -11.40 9.56
CA PHE A 133 3.19 -10.06 9.23
C PHE A 133 4.31 -9.02 9.22
N ILE A 134 5.21 -9.05 10.21
CA ILE A 134 6.39 -8.16 10.23
C ILE A 134 7.24 -8.40 8.97
N ARG A 135 7.47 -9.67 8.59
CA ARG A 135 8.23 -10.00 7.39
C ARG A 135 7.56 -9.49 6.11
N ILE A 136 6.24 -9.59 6.01
CA ILE A 136 5.47 -9.05 4.88
C ILE A 136 5.65 -7.54 4.77
N LEU A 137 5.47 -6.83 5.89
CA LEU A 137 5.55 -5.37 5.92
C LEU A 137 6.97 -4.86 5.61
N LEU A 138 8.00 -5.56 6.09
CA LEU A 138 9.39 -5.26 5.75
C LEU A 138 9.66 -5.43 4.24
N VAL A 139 9.15 -6.50 3.63
CA VAL A 139 9.30 -6.72 2.18
C VAL A 139 8.55 -5.63 1.40
N ASP A 140 7.37 -5.22 1.85
CA ASP A 140 6.62 -4.12 1.22
C ASP A 140 7.37 -2.79 1.30
N ILE A 141 8.01 -2.47 2.43
CA ILE A 141 8.86 -1.27 2.58
C ILE A 141 10.05 -1.32 1.63
N ILE A 142 10.75 -2.46 1.56
CA ILE A 142 11.90 -2.63 0.67
C ILE A 142 11.47 -2.49 -0.79
N ALA A 143 10.36 -3.13 -1.18
CA ALA A 143 9.80 -3.01 -2.53
C ALA A 143 9.42 -1.56 -2.84
N PHE A 144 8.78 -0.86 -1.90
CA PHE A 144 8.45 0.54 -2.03
C PHE A 144 9.70 1.40 -2.27
N VAL A 145 10.74 1.23 -1.45
CA VAL A 145 11.99 2.00 -1.58
C VAL A 145 12.71 1.70 -2.89
N ILE A 146 12.76 0.44 -3.33
CA ILE A 146 13.47 0.06 -4.57
C ILE A 146 12.71 0.54 -5.81
N PHE A 147 11.38 0.48 -5.81
CA PHE A 147 10.60 0.69 -7.02
C PHE A 147 9.90 2.05 -7.08
N LYS A 148 9.30 2.53 -5.98
CA LYS A 148 8.54 3.80 -5.96
C LYS A 148 9.45 5.02 -5.78
N PHE A 149 10.50 4.88 -4.97
CA PHE A 149 11.38 6.02 -4.67
C PHE A 149 12.15 6.52 -5.91
N PRO A 150 12.77 5.66 -6.76
CA PRO A 150 13.42 6.12 -7.98
C PRO A 150 12.46 6.78 -8.97
N VAL A 151 11.24 6.25 -9.10
CA VAL A 151 10.19 6.86 -9.93
C VAL A 151 9.89 8.28 -9.46
N THR A 152 9.76 8.49 -8.14
CA THR A 152 9.50 9.81 -7.58
C THR A 152 10.66 10.79 -7.86
N ILE A 153 11.92 10.34 -7.72
CA ILE A 153 13.10 11.13 -8.06
C ILE A 153 13.12 11.49 -9.55
N LEU A 154 12.83 10.52 -10.42
CA LEU A 154 12.79 10.73 -11.88
C LEU A 154 11.70 11.73 -12.27
N VAL A 155 10.53 11.67 -11.64
CA VAL A 155 9.45 12.65 -11.88
C VAL A 155 9.93 14.06 -11.52
N ILE A 156 10.60 14.24 -10.37
CA ILE A 156 11.16 15.56 -10.02
C ILE A 156 12.22 15.99 -11.01
N TYR A 157 13.12 15.08 -11.39
CA TYR A 157 14.15 15.37 -12.38
C TYR A 157 13.52 15.84 -13.69
N GLN A 158 12.47 15.18 -14.17
CA GLN A 158 11.72 15.59 -15.36
C GLN A 158 11.06 16.96 -15.19
N GLN A 159 10.52 17.28 -14.01
CA GLN A 159 9.96 18.60 -13.72
C GLN A 159 11.04 19.69 -13.78
N ILE A 160 12.25 19.41 -13.27
CA ILE A 160 13.37 20.35 -13.27
C ILE A 160 13.93 20.53 -14.69
N THR A 161 14.10 19.44 -15.46
CA THR A 161 14.70 19.49 -16.79
C THR A 161 13.70 19.73 -17.92
N GLN A 162 12.40 19.80 -17.61
CA GLN A 162 11.31 19.93 -18.59
C GLN A 162 11.34 18.88 -19.71
N ASN A 163 11.87 17.69 -19.44
CA ASN A 163 12.00 16.62 -20.43
C ASN A 163 10.88 15.58 -20.27
N SER A 164 9.91 15.58 -21.20
CA SER A 164 8.66 14.83 -21.08
C SER A 164 8.69 13.41 -21.68
N GLN A 165 9.73 13.04 -22.46
CA GLN A 165 9.68 11.83 -23.28
C GLN A 165 9.66 10.50 -22.50
N ILE A 166 10.02 10.52 -21.21
CA ILE A 166 10.25 9.31 -20.42
C ILE A 166 9.05 8.96 -19.51
N SER A 167 8.03 9.82 -19.40
CA SER A 167 7.01 9.73 -18.33
C SER A 167 6.08 8.50 -18.40
N TYR A 168 5.54 8.16 -19.58
CA TYR A 168 4.50 7.12 -19.69
C TYR A 168 4.95 5.71 -19.30
N PHE A 169 6.19 5.35 -19.63
CA PHE A 169 6.76 4.05 -19.31
C PHE A 169 6.87 3.82 -17.80
N TRP A 170 7.25 4.85 -17.05
CA TRP A 170 7.36 4.75 -15.60
C TRP A 170 6.01 4.64 -14.90
N HIS A 171 4.98 5.33 -15.38
CA HIS A 171 3.62 5.16 -14.86
C HIS A 171 3.09 3.74 -15.08
N PHE A 172 3.42 3.11 -16.21
CA PHE A 172 3.09 1.71 -16.46
C PHE A 172 3.83 0.76 -15.49
N ILE A 173 5.13 0.97 -15.30
CA ILE A 173 5.92 0.22 -14.30
C ILE A 173 5.32 0.39 -12.90
N ASP A 174 4.98 1.62 -12.53
CA ASP A 174 4.42 1.95 -11.21
C ASP A 174 3.12 1.18 -10.91
N SER A 175 2.27 1.06 -11.93
CA SER A 175 0.98 0.37 -11.87
C SER A 175 1.14 -1.16 -11.83
N THR A 176 2.11 -1.70 -12.59
CA THR A 176 2.36 -3.15 -12.65
C THR A 176 3.07 -3.66 -11.40
N ILE A 177 4.01 -2.91 -10.84
CA ILE A 177 4.76 -3.32 -9.64
C ILE A 177 3.84 -3.48 -8.42
N GLY A 178 2.82 -2.63 -8.28
CA GLY A 178 1.84 -2.78 -7.21
C GLY A 178 1.12 -4.13 -7.26
N PHE A 179 0.75 -4.57 -8.47
CA PHE A 179 0.17 -5.90 -8.68
C PHE A 179 1.17 -7.01 -8.34
N TYR A 180 2.40 -6.94 -8.86
CA TYR A 180 3.41 -7.96 -8.59
C TYR A 180 3.80 -8.05 -7.12
N THR A 181 3.88 -6.92 -6.41
CA THR A 181 4.19 -6.88 -4.98
C THR A 181 3.09 -7.61 -4.19
N ASN A 182 1.82 -7.33 -4.51
CA ASN A 182 0.68 -8.03 -3.92
C ASN A 182 0.72 -9.54 -4.18
N VAL A 183 1.04 -9.95 -5.41
CA VAL A 183 1.19 -11.37 -5.78
C VAL A 183 2.35 -12.03 -5.04
N LEU A 184 3.52 -11.38 -4.95
CA LEU A 184 4.72 -11.98 -4.37
C LEU A 184 4.65 -12.07 -2.84
N VAL A 185 4.10 -11.05 -2.20
CA VAL A 185 4.16 -10.89 -0.74
C VAL A 185 2.95 -11.53 -0.05
N SER A 186 1.74 -11.33 -0.58
CA SER A 186 0.51 -11.76 0.09
C SER A 186 0.17 -13.21 -0.24
N LYS A 187 0.39 -14.12 0.73
CA LYS A 187 -0.10 -15.51 0.60
C LYS A 187 -1.61 -15.58 0.38
N THR A 188 -2.37 -14.76 1.09
CA THR A 188 -3.83 -14.66 0.92
C THR A 188 -4.18 -14.25 -0.50
N PHE A 189 -3.50 -13.24 -1.04
CA PHE A 189 -3.72 -12.82 -2.43
C PHE A 189 -3.41 -13.94 -3.41
N ARG A 190 -2.31 -14.69 -3.22
CA ARG A 190 -2.01 -15.86 -4.07
C ARG A 190 -3.07 -16.95 -4.00
N THR A 191 -3.59 -17.25 -2.81
CA THR A 191 -4.64 -18.27 -2.65
C THR A 191 -5.92 -17.84 -3.36
N GLU A 192 -6.36 -16.60 -3.16
CA GLU A 192 -7.54 -16.04 -3.84
C GLU A 192 -7.33 -15.93 -5.35
N PHE A 193 -6.14 -15.50 -5.79
CA PHE A 193 -5.78 -15.38 -7.19
C PHE A 193 -5.71 -16.74 -7.88
N SER A 194 -5.10 -17.75 -7.24
CA SER A 194 -5.10 -19.13 -7.74
C SER A 194 -6.54 -19.63 -7.88
N PHE A 195 -7.38 -19.44 -6.87
CA PHE A 195 -8.79 -19.82 -6.93
C PHE A 195 -9.52 -19.14 -8.09
N PHE A 196 -9.29 -17.84 -8.32
CA PHE A 196 -9.85 -17.11 -9.45
C PHE A 196 -9.34 -17.64 -10.80
N VAL A 197 -8.04 -17.93 -10.92
CA VAL A 197 -7.45 -18.50 -12.15
C VAL A 197 -8.03 -19.88 -12.42
N ASP A 198 -8.07 -20.76 -11.42
CA ASP A 198 -8.61 -22.12 -11.54
C ASP A 198 -10.09 -22.10 -11.96
N HIS A 199 -10.88 -21.18 -11.40
CA HIS A 199 -12.29 -21.03 -11.76
C HIS A 199 -12.49 -20.54 -13.20
N ASN A 200 -11.71 -19.54 -13.64
CA ASN A 200 -11.81 -19.02 -15.01
C ASN A 200 -11.31 -20.05 -16.04
N VAL A 201 -10.22 -20.76 -15.77
CA VAL A 201 -9.71 -21.82 -16.66
C VAL A 201 -10.77 -22.90 -16.86
N HIS A 202 -11.50 -23.27 -15.81
CA HIS A 202 -12.62 -24.22 -15.91
C HIS A 202 -13.76 -23.71 -16.80
N TRP A 203 -14.09 -22.41 -16.74
CA TRP A 203 -15.08 -21.78 -17.62
C TRP A 203 -14.65 -21.76 -19.09
N TYR A 204 -13.37 -21.52 -19.38
CA TYR A 204 -12.86 -21.57 -20.75
C TYR A 204 -12.90 -22.99 -21.33
N CYS A 205 -12.58 -24.01 -20.53
CA CYS A 205 -12.68 -25.41 -20.97
C CYS A 205 -14.11 -25.86 -21.28
N LEU A 206 -15.10 -25.46 -20.46
CA LEU A 206 -16.51 -25.78 -20.69
C LEU A 206 -17.08 -25.13 -21.96
N LYS A 207 -16.61 -23.94 -22.31
CA LYS A 207 -17.09 -23.20 -23.50
C LYS A 207 -16.55 -23.80 -24.80
N THR A 208 -15.35 -24.38 -24.79
CA THR A 208 -14.77 -25.06 -25.96
C THR A 208 -15.40 -26.42 -26.26
N THR A 209 -16.09 -27.05 -25.31
CA THR A 209 -16.79 -28.34 -25.53
C THR A 209 -18.24 -28.21 -26.01
N MET A 210 -18.76 -26.98 -26.12
CA MET A 210 -20.15 -26.70 -26.56
C MET A 210 -20.22 -25.93 -27.88
N VAL A 211 -19.25 -26.12 -28.77
CA VAL A 211 -19.35 -25.68 -30.16
C VAL A 211 -19.53 -26.93 -31.02
N PRO A 212 -20.77 -27.24 -31.47
CA PRO A 212 -21.04 -28.32 -32.41
C PRO A 212 -20.58 -27.99 -33.84
#